data_AF-V2YPZ7-F1
#
_entry.id   AF-V2YPZ7-F1
#
_cell.length_a   1.000
_cell.length_b   1.000
_cell.length_c   1.000
_cell.angle_alpha   90.00
_cell.angle_beta   90.00
_cell.angle_gamma   90.00
#
_symmetry.space_group_name_H-M   'P 1'
#
loop_
_entity.id
_entity.type
_entity.pdbx_description
1 polymer ?
#
loop_
_entity_poly.entity_id
_entity_poly.type
_entity_poly.pdbx_seq_one_letter_code
_entity_poly.pdbx_strand_id
1 'polypeptide(L)'
;MGSISTSVSVWKVTGNLGGEDHIDRTRGPFNEGGLFAERQGWHLPDFDDSQWASGRPSEGLPRAGVSFYRTNFELNIPKGIDYPLALVISNSTIDSHHRVQFYVNGYQFGKYVNHLGPQTSFPIPQGIFNYQGPNTLAVSLWALDSSGAKLSFDLKLKAKIESGMAPVVNAPLTRWAPRKGAY
;
A
#
# COMPACT_ATOMS: atom_id res chain seq x y z
N MET A 1 21.39 -8.91 23.33
CA MET A 1 22.84 -9.09 23.18
C MET A 1 23.16 -9.25 21.70
N GLY A 2 23.88 -8.30 21.10
CA GLY A 2 24.40 -8.39 19.74
C GLY A 2 25.91 -8.58 19.78
N SER A 3 26.48 -9.31 18.81
CA SER A 3 27.93 -9.49 18.70
C SER A 3 28.63 -8.14 18.53
N ILE A 4 29.69 -7.89 19.30
CA ILE A 4 30.59 -6.73 19.17
C ILE A 4 31.62 -6.90 18.05
N SER A 5 31.65 -8.05 17.38
CA SER A 5 32.50 -8.30 16.22
C SER A 5 31.73 -9.03 15.13
N THR A 6 31.21 -8.29 14.17
CA THR A 6 30.73 -8.82 12.89
C THR A 6 31.64 -8.24 11.82
N SER A 7 32.53 -9.07 11.25
CA SER A 7 33.32 -8.68 10.09
C SER A 7 32.48 -8.90 8.83
N VAL A 8 32.08 -7.82 8.18
CA VAL A 8 31.37 -7.87 6.89
C VAL A 8 32.31 -7.33 5.81
N SER A 9 32.67 -8.18 4.85
CA SER A 9 33.65 -7.83 3.82
C SER A 9 33.04 -7.08 2.63
N VAL A 10 31.76 -7.27 2.32
CA VAL A 10 31.05 -6.60 1.22
C VAL A 10 29.59 -6.33 1.61
N TRP A 11 29.12 -5.10 1.34
CA TRP A 11 27.73 -4.70 1.53
C TRP A 11 27.05 -4.45 0.20
N LYS A 12 25.74 -4.76 0.12
CA LYS A 12 24.84 -4.33 -0.95
C LYS A 12 23.64 -3.64 -0.33
N VAL A 13 23.16 -2.60 -1.00
CA VAL A 13 22.00 -1.81 -0.55
C VAL A 13 21.16 -1.43 -1.75
N THR A 14 19.86 -1.35 -1.55
CA THR A 14 18.92 -0.82 -2.53
C THR A 14 17.87 0.04 -1.83
N GLY A 15 17.54 1.16 -2.46
CA GLY A 15 16.31 1.90 -2.21
C GLY A 15 15.25 1.51 -3.24
N ASN A 16 14.50 2.50 -3.72
CA ASN A 16 13.65 2.34 -4.89
C ASN A 16 14.47 1.91 -6.11
N LEU A 17 13.84 1.16 -7.02
CA LEU A 17 14.52 0.72 -8.24
C LEU A 17 14.95 1.94 -9.06
N GLY A 18 16.24 1.99 -9.41
CA GLY A 18 16.86 3.10 -10.15
C GLY A 18 17.35 4.27 -9.28
N GLY A 19 16.98 4.35 -7.99
CA GLY A 19 17.37 5.48 -7.14
C GLY A 19 16.84 6.81 -7.70
N GLU A 20 17.72 7.77 -7.95
CA GLU A 20 17.37 9.07 -8.54
C GLU A 20 16.78 8.91 -9.97
N ASP A 21 17.22 7.89 -10.70
CA ASP A 21 16.66 7.45 -11.99
C ASP A 21 15.39 6.59 -11.80
N HIS A 22 14.48 7.05 -10.95
CA HIS A 22 13.25 6.36 -10.58
C HIS A 22 12.39 5.97 -11.80
N ILE A 23 11.75 4.80 -11.70
CA ILE A 23 10.99 4.20 -12.79
C ILE A 23 9.62 4.88 -12.99
N ASP A 24 8.88 5.16 -11.92
CA ASP A 24 7.54 5.74 -12.02
C ASP A 24 7.58 7.27 -12.17
N ARG A 25 7.59 7.73 -13.43
CA ARG A 25 7.54 9.16 -13.77
C ARG A 25 6.17 9.81 -13.57
N THR A 26 5.13 9.00 -13.37
CA THR A 26 3.75 9.49 -13.21
C THR A 26 3.46 9.85 -11.75
N ARG A 27 3.92 9.04 -10.80
CA ARG A 27 3.70 9.23 -9.36
C ARG A 27 4.87 9.92 -8.65
N GLY A 28 5.98 10.10 -9.36
CA GLY A 28 7.14 10.86 -8.91
C GLY A 28 8.12 10.07 -8.04
N PRO A 29 9.24 10.70 -7.65
CA PRO A 29 10.40 10.02 -7.08
C PRO A 29 10.18 9.39 -5.70
N PHE A 30 9.14 9.81 -4.97
CA PHE A 30 8.94 9.43 -3.55
C PHE A 30 7.75 8.49 -3.32
N ASN A 31 7.04 8.09 -4.37
CA ASN A 31 5.90 7.17 -4.24
C ASN A 31 6.35 5.76 -3.82
N GLU A 32 7.53 5.34 -4.29
CA GLU A 32 8.05 3.99 -4.10
C GLU A 32 9.25 3.98 -3.16
N GLY A 33 9.27 2.98 -2.27
CA GLY A 33 10.43 2.58 -1.48
C GLY A 33 11.19 1.41 -2.10
N GLY A 34 11.96 0.71 -1.26
CA GLY A 34 12.84 -0.36 -1.68
C GLY A 34 12.35 -1.77 -1.38
N LEU A 35 11.08 -2.01 -1.02
CA LEU A 35 10.60 -3.37 -0.87
C LEU A 35 10.58 -4.09 -2.22
N PHE A 36 10.75 -5.42 -2.23
CA PHE A 36 10.79 -6.21 -3.47
C PHE A 36 9.56 -5.95 -4.35
N ALA A 37 8.35 -6.00 -3.77
CA ALA A 37 7.11 -5.72 -4.48
C ALA A 37 7.04 -4.29 -5.06
N GLU A 38 7.64 -3.30 -4.38
CA GLU A 38 7.74 -1.93 -4.90
C GLU A 38 8.67 -1.89 -6.11
N ARG A 39 9.87 -2.45 -6.00
CA ARG A 39 10.85 -2.50 -7.11
C ARG A 39 10.28 -3.21 -8.34
N GLN A 40 9.52 -4.29 -8.14
CA GLN A 40 8.83 -5.02 -9.20
C GLN A 40 7.58 -4.30 -9.74
N GLY A 41 7.10 -3.24 -9.08
CA GLY A 41 5.91 -2.49 -9.46
C GLY A 41 4.59 -3.18 -9.12
N TRP A 42 4.57 -4.20 -8.27
CA TRP A 42 3.37 -5.00 -7.98
C TRP A 42 2.25 -4.24 -7.26
N HIS A 43 2.53 -3.02 -6.78
CA HIS A 43 1.55 -2.08 -6.26
C HIS A 43 0.71 -1.39 -7.36
N LEU A 44 1.11 -1.51 -8.62
CA LEU A 44 0.46 -0.88 -9.76
C LEU A 44 -0.80 -1.64 -10.21
N PRO A 45 -1.77 -0.94 -10.82
CA PRO A 45 -2.92 -1.57 -11.48
C PRO A 45 -2.47 -2.54 -12.60
N ASP A 46 -3.32 -3.51 -12.90
CA ASP A 46 -3.13 -4.50 -13.99
C ASP A 46 -1.93 -5.45 -13.87
N PHE A 47 -1.22 -5.47 -12.74
CA PHE A 47 -0.33 -6.58 -12.42
C PHE A 47 -1.14 -7.88 -12.30
N ASP A 48 -0.64 -8.97 -12.91
CA ASP A 48 -1.24 -10.30 -12.83
C ASP A 48 -0.74 -11.02 -11.56
N ASP A 49 -1.57 -11.04 -10.54
CA ASP A 49 -1.38 -11.74 -9.27
C ASP A 49 -2.09 -13.10 -9.22
N SER A 50 -2.56 -13.64 -10.36
CA SER A 50 -3.27 -14.92 -10.42
C SER A 50 -2.45 -16.12 -9.93
N GLN A 51 -1.12 -16.03 -10.00
CA GLN A 51 -0.19 -17.06 -9.53
C GLN A 51 0.17 -16.91 -8.04
N TRP A 52 -0.34 -15.89 -7.36
CA TRP A 52 -0.07 -15.71 -5.93
C TRP A 52 -0.95 -16.65 -5.10
N ALA A 53 -0.43 -17.05 -3.94
CA ALA A 53 -1.23 -17.72 -2.95
C ALA A 53 -2.34 -16.80 -2.46
N SER A 54 -3.57 -17.31 -2.37
CA SER A 54 -4.67 -16.62 -1.72
C SER A 54 -4.34 -16.38 -0.25
N GLY A 55 -4.61 -15.17 0.23
CA GLY A 55 -4.44 -14.83 1.64
C GLY A 55 -4.94 -13.42 1.94
N ARG A 56 -5.11 -13.12 3.22
CA ARG A 56 -5.60 -11.81 3.67
C ARG A 56 -4.65 -11.17 4.69
N PRO A 57 -4.53 -9.84 4.74
CA PRO A 57 -3.77 -9.16 5.80
C PRO A 57 -4.22 -9.54 7.22
N SER A 58 -5.50 -9.91 7.40
CA SER A 58 -6.05 -10.37 8.67
C SER A 58 -5.55 -11.75 9.11
N GLU A 59 -5.05 -12.56 8.18
CA GLU A 59 -4.35 -13.82 8.47
C GLU A 59 -2.87 -13.58 8.76
N GLY A 60 -2.28 -12.59 8.06
CA GLY A 60 -0.97 -12.01 8.35
C GLY A 60 0.22 -12.95 8.11
N LEU A 61 1.29 -12.72 8.87
CA LEU A 61 2.48 -13.57 8.90
C LEU A 61 2.61 -14.24 10.27
N PRO A 62 3.05 -15.51 10.36
CA PRO A 62 3.28 -16.20 11.63
C PRO A 62 4.66 -15.91 12.25
N ARG A 63 5.50 -15.12 11.57
CA ARG A 63 6.88 -14.78 11.96
C ARG A 63 7.31 -13.44 11.39
N ALA A 64 8.45 -12.94 11.86
CA ALA A 64 9.09 -11.74 11.31
C ALA A 64 9.30 -11.86 9.80
N GLY A 65 9.01 -10.78 9.07
CA GLY A 65 9.08 -10.76 7.61
C GLY A 65 8.16 -9.71 6.99
N VAL A 66 8.13 -9.68 5.66
CA VAL A 66 7.28 -8.77 4.89
C VAL A 66 6.43 -9.59 3.92
N SER A 67 5.11 -9.41 3.98
CA SER A 67 4.17 -9.87 2.96
C SER A 67 3.61 -8.69 2.18
N PHE A 68 3.24 -8.94 0.93
CA PHE A 68 2.57 -7.97 0.08
C PHE A 68 1.25 -8.58 -0.40
N TYR A 69 0.15 -7.88 -0.14
CA TYR A 69 -1.19 -8.31 -0.49
C TYR A 69 -1.74 -7.39 -1.57
N ARG A 70 -2.58 -7.94 -2.44
CA ARG A 70 -3.25 -7.17 -3.49
C ARG A 70 -4.68 -7.66 -3.65
N THR A 71 -5.57 -6.75 -4.00
CA THR A 71 -6.96 -7.04 -4.37
C THR A 71 -7.48 -5.99 -5.33
N ASN A 72 -8.54 -6.32 -6.05
CA ASN A 72 -9.27 -5.40 -6.92
C ASN A 72 -10.74 -5.35 -6.49
N PHE A 73 -11.35 -4.18 -6.60
CA PHE A 73 -12.77 -3.98 -6.30
C PHE A 73 -13.34 -2.82 -7.13
N GLU A 74 -14.66 -2.77 -7.26
CA GLU A 74 -15.35 -1.73 -8.00
C GLU A 74 -16.09 -0.77 -7.06
N LEU A 75 -16.08 0.51 -7.43
CA LEU A 75 -16.95 1.52 -6.84
C LEU A 75 -17.95 2.01 -7.88
N ASN A 76 -19.18 2.24 -7.43
CA ASN A 76 -20.25 2.82 -8.24
C ASN A 76 -20.97 3.91 -7.43
N ILE A 77 -20.27 5.01 -7.19
CA ILE A 77 -20.76 6.14 -6.40
C ILE A 77 -21.58 7.07 -7.31
N PRO A 78 -22.81 7.46 -6.90
CA PRO A 78 -23.65 8.36 -7.69
C PRO A 78 -22.99 9.73 -7.93
N LYS A 79 -23.29 10.31 -9.09
CA LYS A 79 -22.89 11.70 -9.41
C LYS A 79 -23.65 12.69 -8.51
N GLY A 80 -23.06 13.86 -8.26
CA GLY A 80 -23.66 14.91 -7.42
C GLY A 80 -23.58 14.63 -5.91
N ILE A 81 -22.85 13.59 -5.50
CA ILE A 81 -22.59 13.26 -4.10
C ILE A 81 -21.09 13.18 -3.89
N ASP A 82 -20.60 13.84 -2.85
CA ASP A 82 -19.27 13.65 -2.31
C ASP A 82 -19.34 12.67 -1.13
N TYR A 83 -18.67 11.53 -1.30
CA TYR A 83 -18.47 10.51 -0.28
C TYR A 83 -16.99 10.45 0.08
N PRO A 84 -16.53 11.13 1.14
CA PRO A 84 -15.16 10.97 1.59
C PRO A 84 -14.95 9.52 2.09
N LEU A 85 -13.97 8.84 1.50
CA LEU A 85 -13.60 7.46 1.84
C LEU A 85 -12.26 7.42 2.58
N ALA A 86 -12.13 6.47 3.51
CA ALA A 86 -10.87 6.21 4.20
C ALA A 86 -10.66 4.72 4.44
N LEU A 87 -9.39 4.29 4.42
CA LEU A 87 -8.99 3.01 4.99
C LEU A 87 -8.83 3.19 6.50
N VAL A 88 -9.54 2.39 7.30
CA VAL A 88 -9.59 2.53 8.76
C VAL A 88 -9.17 1.23 9.43
N ILE A 89 -8.19 1.28 10.31
CA ILE A 89 -7.75 0.13 11.12
C ILE A 89 -8.87 -0.24 12.11
N SER A 90 -9.28 -1.51 12.11
CA SER A 90 -10.50 -1.96 12.81
C SER A 90 -10.23 -2.87 14.02
N ASN A 91 -9.00 -3.37 14.18
CA ASN A 91 -8.60 -4.13 15.36
C ASN A 91 -7.07 -4.05 15.53
N SER A 92 -6.61 -3.36 16.57
CA SER A 92 -5.19 -3.11 16.80
C SER A 92 -4.88 -3.16 18.29
N THR A 93 -4.13 -4.17 18.73
CA THR A 93 -3.42 -4.15 20.01
C THR A 93 -2.03 -3.56 19.80
N ILE A 94 -1.58 -2.69 20.70
CA ILE A 94 -0.28 -1.99 20.57
C ILE A 94 0.93 -2.92 20.74
N ASP A 95 0.70 -4.12 21.28
CA ASP A 95 1.75 -5.11 21.58
C ASP A 95 2.31 -5.81 20.33
N SER A 96 1.73 -5.61 19.15
CA SER A 96 2.25 -6.19 17.89
C SER A 96 3.09 -5.18 17.12
N HIS A 97 4.41 -5.38 17.04
CA HIS A 97 5.26 -4.47 16.27
C HIS A 97 5.18 -4.79 14.78
N HIS A 98 4.37 -4.00 14.07
CA HIS A 98 4.31 -4.08 12.61
C HIS A 98 4.17 -2.71 11.94
N ARG A 99 4.53 -2.68 10.65
CA ARG A 99 4.44 -1.51 9.77
C ARG A 99 3.66 -1.87 8.53
N VAL A 100 2.88 -0.92 8.03
CA VAL A 100 2.03 -1.10 6.86
C VAL A 100 2.16 0.07 5.91
N GLN A 101 2.09 -0.21 4.62
CA GLN A 101 1.94 0.79 3.58
C GLN A 101 0.71 0.46 2.74
N PHE A 102 -0.13 1.46 2.46
CA PHE A 102 -1.31 1.34 1.61
C PHE A 102 -1.07 2.00 0.26
N TYR A 103 -1.33 1.28 -0.82
CA TYR A 103 -1.29 1.80 -2.18
C TYR A 103 -2.67 1.67 -2.81
N VAL A 104 -3.22 2.79 -3.27
CA VAL A 104 -4.50 2.83 -4.00
C VAL A 104 -4.20 3.24 -5.43
N ASN A 105 -4.52 2.36 -6.39
CA ASN A 105 -4.23 2.57 -7.80
C ASN A 105 -2.75 2.94 -8.07
N GLY A 106 -1.85 2.34 -7.29
CA GLY A 106 -0.41 2.58 -7.31
C GLY A 106 0.09 3.78 -6.50
N TYR A 107 -0.79 4.67 -6.03
CA TYR A 107 -0.41 5.79 -5.19
C TYR A 107 -0.31 5.39 -3.73
N GLN A 108 0.84 5.61 -3.10
CA GLN A 108 1.01 5.37 -1.67
C GLN A 108 0.29 6.46 -0.88
N PHE A 109 -0.71 6.06 -0.08
CA PHE A 109 -1.60 6.99 0.65
C PHE A 109 -1.67 6.71 2.15
N GLY A 110 -0.74 5.92 2.69
CA GLY A 110 -0.70 5.67 4.12
C GLY A 110 0.52 4.89 4.53
N LYS A 111 1.16 5.35 5.63
CA LYS A 111 2.10 4.57 6.43
C LYS A 111 1.49 4.41 7.82
N TYR A 112 1.31 3.17 8.24
CA TYR A 112 0.83 2.85 9.57
C TYR A 112 1.93 2.14 10.35
N VAL A 113 2.19 2.60 11.58
CA VAL A 113 3.15 2.00 12.50
C VAL A 113 2.39 1.70 13.78
N ASN A 114 2.09 0.41 14.00
CA ASN A 114 1.15 -0.01 15.04
C ASN A 114 1.56 0.45 16.45
N HIS A 115 2.83 0.25 16.79
CA HIS A 115 3.42 0.55 18.09
C HIS A 115 3.78 2.03 18.31
N LEU A 116 3.52 2.91 17.34
CA LEU A 116 3.78 4.36 17.46
C LEU A 116 2.51 5.20 17.27
N GLY A 117 1.69 4.90 16.26
CA GLY A 117 0.47 5.66 15.97
C GLY A 117 0.72 7.15 15.67
N PRO A 118 -0.28 8.04 15.90
CA PRO A 118 -1.66 7.75 16.32
C PRO A 118 -2.62 7.47 15.15
N GLN A 119 -2.19 7.69 13.91
CA GLN A 119 -3.10 7.65 12.76
C GLN A 119 -3.61 6.24 12.47
N THR A 120 -4.93 6.06 12.55
CA THR A 120 -5.63 4.80 12.23
C THR A 120 -6.66 4.96 11.11
N SER A 121 -6.82 6.18 10.57
CA SER A 121 -7.74 6.51 9.49
C SER A 121 -6.97 7.24 8.39
N PHE A 122 -6.98 6.68 7.18
CA PHE A 122 -6.25 7.17 6.01
C PHE A 122 -7.24 7.60 4.94
N PRO A 123 -7.65 8.88 4.91
CA PRO A 123 -8.55 9.38 3.88
C PRO A 123 -7.85 9.37 2.52
N ILE A 124 -8.53 8.86 1.49
CA ILE A 124 -8.05 8.85 0.11
C ILE A 124 -9.10 9.57 -0.75
N PRO A 125 -8.71 10.61 -1.51
CA PRO A 125 -9.65 11.41 -2.25
C PRO A 125 -10.23 10.68 -3.46
N GLN A 126 -11.43 11.10 -3.88
CA GLN A 126 -11.92 10.83 -5.23
C GLN A 126 -10.87 11.30 -6.25
N GLY A 127 -10.71 10.54 -7.31
CA GLY A 127 -9.72 10.78 -8.35
C GLY A 127 -8.46 9.92 -8.17
N ILE A 128 -8.05 9.67 -6.92
CA ILE A 128 -7.14 8.55 -6.61
C ILE A 128 -7.94 7.27 -6.57
N PHE A 129 -9.02 7.24 -5.80
CA PHE A 129 -10.07 6.26 -6.02
C PHE A 129 -10.86 6.62 -7.28
N ASN A 130 -11.05 5.63 -8.14
CA ASN A 130 -12.01 5.70 -9.23
C ASN A 130 -13.41 5.40 -8.69
N TYR A 131 -14.24 6.42 -8.55
CA TYR A 131 -15.58 6.29 -7.95
C TYR A 131 -16.62 5.63 -8.87
N GLN A 132 -16.32 5.50 -10.16
CA GLN A 132 -17.17 4.83 -11.16
C GLN A 132 -16.36 3.80 -11.94
N GLY A 133 -15.83 2.81 -11.25
CA GLY A 133 -15.11 1.70 -11.89
C GLY A 133 -14.13 0.98 -10.97
N PRO A 134 -13.16 0.27 -11.56
CA PRO A 134 -12.25 -0.59 -10.83
C PRO A 134 -11.19 0.21 -10.07
N ASN A 135 -10.76 -0.37 -8.95
CA ASN A 135 -9.69 0.09 -8.10
C ASN A 135 -8.81 -1.09 -7.70
N THR A 136 -7.50 -0.87 -7.70
CA THR A 136 -6.51 -1.79 -7.14
C THR A 136 -6.08 -1.28 -5.77
N LEU A 137 -6.14 -2.15 -4.77
CA LEU A 137 -5.55 -1.91 -3.45
C LEU A 137 -4.39 -2.89 -3.25
N ALA A 138 -3.24 -2.35 -2.88
CA ALA A 138 -2.10 -3.14 -2.45
C ALA A 138 -1.63 -2.72 -1.06
N VAL A 139 -1.15 -3.69 -0.28
CA VAL A 139 -0.82 -3.52 1.13
C VAL A 139 0.47 -4.27 1.45
N SER A 140 1.50 -3.57 1.91
CA SER A 140 2.65 -4.23 2.53
C SER A 140 2.39 -4.41 4.02
N LEU A 141 2.63 -5.60 4.58
CA LEU A 141 2.64 -5.85 6.02
C LEU A 141 4.03 -6.34 6.43
N TRP A 142 4.73 -5.53 7.22
CA TRP A 142 6.03 -5.88 7.78
C TRP A 142 5.86 -6.21 9.27
N ALA A 143 6.00 -7.49 9.61
CA ALA A 143 6.09 -7.96 10.98
C ALA A 143 7.53 -7.82 11.50
N LEU A 144 7.73 -7.07 12.59
CA LEU A 144 9.05 -6.83 13.18
C LEU A 144 9.41 -7.89 14.23
N ASP A 145 8.39 -8.52 14.83
CA ASP A 145 8.58 -9.52 15.89
C ASP A 145 8.58 -10.95 15.36
N SER A 146 9.23 -11.86 16.10
CA SER A 146 9.27 -13.28 15.79
C SER A 146 7.91 -13.98 15.84
N SER A 147 6.93 -13.40 16.55
CA SER A 147 5.54 -13.86 16.62
C SER A 147 4.71 -13.50 15.37
N GLY A 148 5.27 -12.71 14.45
CA GLY A 148 4.58 -12.26 13.26
C GLY A 148 3.62 -11.09 13.52
N ALA A 149 2.71 -10.85 12.58
CA ALA A 149 1.75 -9.77 12.67
C ALA A 149 0.53 -10.02 11.79
N LYS A 150 -0.60 -9.42 12.15
CA LYS A 150 -1.87 -9.44 11.40
C LYS A 150 -2.42 -8.03 11.34
N LEU A 151 -3.18 -7.74 10.29
CA LEU A 151 -3.77 -6.43 10.05
C LEU A 151 -5.25 -6.57 9.67
N SER A 152 -6.13 -5.91 10.42
CA SER A 152 -7.53 -5.76 10.07
C SER A 152 -7.86 -4.29 9.80
N PHE A 153 -8.46 -4.00 8.66
CA PHE A 153 -8.90 -2.66 8.27
C PHE A 153 -10.12 -2.74 7.34
N ASP A 154 -10.87 -1.65 7.28
CA ASP A 154 -12.06 -1.51 6.43
C ASP A 154 -11.95 -0.27 5.56
N LEU A 155 -12.57 -0.31 4.39
CA LEU A 155 -12.90 0.90 3.63
C LEU A 155 -14.18 1.51 4.22
N LYS A 156 -14.09 2.70 4.82
CA LYS A 156 -15.21 3.38 5.47
C LYS A 156 -15.60 4.66 4.75
N LEU A 157 -16.90 4.81 4.55
CA LEU A 157 -17.52 6.09 4.21
C LEU A 157 -17.55 6.98 5.46
N LYS A 158 -17.10 8.22 5.30
CA LYS A 158 -16.95 9.17 6.42
C LYS A 158 -18.13 10.14 6.51
N ALA A 159 -18.73 10.49 5.37
CA ALA A 159 -19.88 11.38 5.30
C ALA A 159 -20.61 11.17 3.96
N LYS A 160 -21.85 11.68 3.90
CA LYS A 160 -22.64 11.86 2.68
C LYS A 160 -22.90 13.35 2.49
N ILE A 161 -22.41 13.92 1.40
CA ILE A 161 -22.56 15.35 1.13
C ILE A 161 -23.11 15.52 -0.27
N GLU A 162 -24.25 16.19 -0.42
CA GLU A 162 -24.71 16.62 -1.74
C GLU A 162 -23.78 17.72 -2.26
N SER A 163 -23.30 17.57 -3.49
CA SER A 163 -22.24 18.43 -4.02
C SER A 163 -22.62 18.98 -5.39
N GLY A 164 -22.52 20.30 -5.52
CA GLY A 164 -22.57 21.02 -6.80
C GLY A 164 -21.22 21.12 -7.49
N MET A 165 -20.18 20.46 -6.98
CA MET A 165 -18.86 20.48 -7.61
C MET A 165 -18.86 19.77 -8.97
N ALA A 166 -17.99 20.24 -9.87
CA ALA A 166 -17.78 19.59 -11.15
C ALA A 166 -17.29 18.14 -10.97
N PRO A 167 -17.54 17.24 -11.95
CA PRO A 167 -17.02 15.88 -11.90
C PRO A 167 -15.50 15.84 -11.72
N VAL A 168 -15.03 15.08 -10.74
CA VAL A 168 -13.59 14.89 -10.49
C VAL A 168 -13.00 13.99 -11.57
N VAL A 169 -11.86 14.41 -12.14
CA VAL A 169 -11.09 13.62 -13.08
C VAL A 169 -10.10 12.73 -12.32
N ASN A 170 -10.02 11.46 -12.69
CA ASN A 170 -9.06 10.54 -12.07
C ASN A 170 -7.61 10.97 -12.33
N ALA A 171 -6.77 10.79 -11.32
CA ALA A 171 -5.34 11.02 -11.43
C ALA A 171 -4.73 10.07 -12.48
N PRO A 172 -3.62 10.46 -13.13
CA PRO A 172 -3.00 9.63 -14.15
C PRO A 172 -2.65 8.22 -13.64
N LEU A 173 -3.12 7.20 -14.35
CA LEU A 173 -3.02 5.81 -13.91
C LEU A 173 -2.10 5.04 -14.85
N THR A 174 -0.80 5.03 -14.55
CA THR A 174 0.15 4.15 -15.25
C THR A 174 -0.04 2.72 -14.75
N ARG A 175 -0.34 1.83 -15.69
CA ARG A 175 -0.52 0.39 -15.50
C ARG A 175 0.81 -0.30 -15.30
N TRP A 176 0.77 -1.47 -14.67
CA TRP A 176 1.96 -2.29 -14.52
C TRP A 176 2.50 -2.74 -15.89
N ALA A 177 3.83 -2.74 -15.98
CA ALA A 177 4.57 -3.40 -17.04
C ALA A 177 5.84 -4.01 -16.43
N PRO A 178 6.37 -5.11 -17.00
CA PRO A 178 7.64 -5.68 -16.55
C PRO A 178 8.76 -4.63 -16.55
N ARG A 179 9.47 -4.52 -15.43
CA ARG A 179 10.55 -3.54 -15.25
C ARG A 179 11.90 -4.18 -15.59
N LYS A 180 12.54 -3.69 -16.66
CA LYS A 180 13.87 -4.17 -17.07
C LYS A 180 14.87 -3.99 -15.93
N GLY A 181 15.57 -5.07 -15.57
CA GLY A 181 16.61 -5.05 -14.53
C GLY A 181 16.07 -4.98 -13.10
N ALA A 182 14.77 -5.22 -12.87
CA ALA A 182 14.23 -5.33 -11.52
C ALA A 182 14.79 -6.56 -10.79
N TYR A 183 14.93 -6.42 -9.46
CA TYR A 183 15.45 -7.42 -8.53
C TYR A 183 14.79 -7.28 -7.16
#